data_AF-A0A9P6YRB1-F1
#
_entry.id   AF-A0A9P6YRB1-F1
#
_cell.length_a   1.000
_cell.length_b   1.000
_cell.length_c   1.000
_cell.angle_alpha   90.00
_cell.angle_beta   90.00
_cell.angle_gamma   90.00
#
_symmetry.space_group_name_H-M   'P 1'
#
loop_
_entity.id
_entity.type
_entity.pdbx_description
1 polymer ?
#
loop_
_entity_poly.entity_id
_entity_poly.type
_entity_poly.pdbx_seq_one_letter_code
_entity_poly.pdbx_strand_id
1 'polypeptide(L)'
;MTRTISKSVQNQIQLLLASNMTYEQVMERIPGLKKSTLGRYANKFFPNRMKATPGRRATIGETTKSYIRRQVIKGEFKTAKAVHQYLNGLGYTIGYSGVLKLLKSMNFRAKIKAKKPLLSKQHKERRLAWAMAHKDWTTDDWRRMVFSDETKVNVFGSDGCKYYWSRPDDALQPHH
;
A
#
# COMPACT_ATOMS: atom_id res chain seq x y z
N MET A 1 -9.68 -8.64 -30.89
CA MET A 1 -9.30 -10.04 -31.17
C MET A 1 -7.87 -10.10 -31.68
N THR A 2 -6.96 -10.81 -31.03
CA THR A 2 -5.58 -10.98 -31.54
C THR A 2 -5.60 -12.03 -32.65
N ARG A 3 -5.35 -11.60 -33.91
CA ARG A 3 -5.19 -12.54 -35.04
C ARG A 3 -4.00 -13.45 -34.73
N THR A 4 -4.28 -14.74 -34.57
CA THR A 4 -3.26 -15.76 -34.35
C THR A 4 -2.66 -16.11 -35.70
N ILE A 5 -1.32 -16.06 -35.81
CA ILE A 5 -0.62 -16.40 -37.05
C ILE A 5 -0.82 -17.88 -37.35
N SER A 6 -0.84 -18.26 -38.64
CA SER A 6 -0.98 -19.64 -39.08
C SER A 6 0.04 -20.57 -38.43
N LYS A 7 -0.36 -21.84 -38.24
CA LYS A 7 0.46 -22.86 -37.59
C LYS A 7 1.74 -23.17 -38.36
N SER A 8 1.70 -23.03 -39.69
CA SER A 8 2.87 -23.14 -40.57
C SER A 8 3.94 -22.08 -40.23
N VAL A 9 3.53 -20.81 -40.13
CA VAL A 9 4.46 -19.72 -39.78
C VAL A 9 4.99 -19.88 -38.35
N GLN A 10 4.16 -20.38 -37.42
CA GLN A 10 4.61 -20.71 -36.07
C GLN A 10 5.73 -21.76 -36.05
N ASN A 11 5.60 -22.85 -36.82
CA ASN A 11 6.62 -23.88 -36.94
C ASN A 11 7.90 -23.34 -37.61
N GLN A 12 7.75 -22.49 -38.62
CA GLN A 12 8.89 -21.85 -39.29
C GLN A 12 9.67 -20.93 -38.33
N ILE A 13 8.97 -20.15 -37.49
CA ILE A 13 9.59 -19.36 -36.41
C ILE A 13 10.35 -20.27 -35.44
N GLN A 14 9.77 -21.40 -35.04
CA GLN A 14 10.40 -22.34 -34.12
C GLN A 14 11.70 -22.91 -34.69
N LEU A 15 11.71 -23.32 -35.97
CA LEU A 15 12.90 -23.85 -36.65
C LEU A 15 14.00 -22.79 -36.79
N LEU A 16 13.65 -21.59 -37.23
CA LEU A 16 14.64 -20.52 -37.44
C LEU A 16 15.28 -20.07 -36.12
N LEU A 17 14.50 -20.00 -35.03
CA LEU A 17 15.02 -19.72 -33.69
C LEU A 17 15.87 -20.86 -33.13
N ALA A 18 15.52 -22.12 -33.43
CA ALA A 18 16.34 -23.28 -33.05
C ALA A 18 17.70 -23.30 -33.79
N SER A 19 17.76 -22.76 -35.02
CA SER A 19 19.01 -22.56 -35.76
C SER A 19 19.84 -21.35 -35.31
N ASN A 20 19.53 -20.77 -34.14
CA ASN A 20 20.26 -19.66 -33.52
C ASN A 20 20.31 -18.37 -34.38
N MET A 21 19.32 -18.15 -35.26
CA MET A 21 19.22 -16.92 -36.05
C MET A 21 18.79 -15.73 -35.20
N THR A 22 19.28 -14.53 -35.57
CA THR A 22 18.88 -13.28 -34.91
C THR A 22 17.46 -12.90 -35.30
N TYR A 23 16.81 -12.07 -34.48
CA TYR A 23 15.45 -11.61 -34.75
C TYR A 23 15.32 -10.87 -36.09
N GLU A 24 16.37 -10.15 -36.50
CA GLU A 24 16.40 -9.41 -37.77
C GLU A 24 16.39 -10.39 -38.95
N GLN A 25 17.22 -11.43 -38.92
CA GLN A 25 17.27 -12.48 -39.96
C GLN A 25 15.95 -13.24 -40.07
N VAL A 26 15.27 -13.50 -38.95
CA VAL A 26 13.95 -14.16 -38.96
C VAL A 26 12.87 -13.25 -39.57
N MET A 27 12.95 -11.94 -39.32
CA MET A 27 12.03 -10.95 -39.90
C MET A 27 12.23 -10.76 -41.41
N GLU A 28 13.46 -10.85 -41.91
CA GLU A 28 13.75 -10.83 -43.35
C GLU A 28 13.14 -12.04 -44.08
N ARG A 29 13.22 -13.23 -43.46
CA ARG A 29 12.68 -14.46 -44.06
C ARG A 29 11.17 -14.59 -43.99
N ILE A 30 10.52 -13.89 -43.05
CA ILE A 30 9.07 -13.91 -42.88
C ILE A 30 8.57 -12.46 -42.93
N PRO A 31 8.36 -11.90 -44.15
CA PRO A 31 7.94 -10.52 -44.31
C PRO A 31 6.59 -10.26 -43.64
N GLY A 32 6.46 -9.13 -42.95
CA GLY A 32 5.26 -8.74 -42.19
C GLY A 32 5.24 -9.19 -40.73
N LEU A 33 6.26 -9.92 -40.26
CA LEU A 33 6.38 -10.35 -38.88
C LEU A 33 6.93 -9.23 -37.98
N LYS A 34 6.20 -8.86 -36.92
CA LYS A 34 6.65 -7.86 -35.95
C LYS A 34 7.60 -8.48 -34.90
N LYS A 35 8.62 -7.72 -34.49
CA LYS A 35 9.58 -8.10 -33.41
C LYS A 35 8.89 -8.53 -32.11
N SER A 36 7.78 -7.87 -31.74
CA SER A 36 6.98 -8.23 -30.56
C SER A 36 6.33 -9.60 -30.69
N THR A 37 5.88 -9.98 -31.89
CA THR A 37 5.29 -11.29 -32.15
C THR A 37 6.34 -12.39 -32.09
N LEU A 38 7.53 -12.14 -32.67
CA LEU A 38 8.69 -13.02 -32.49
C LEU A 38 9.04 -13.20 -31.02
N GLY A 39 9.12 -12.11 -30.26
CA GLY A 39 9.36 -12.14 -28.81
C GLY A 39 8.36 -13.02 -28.08
N ARG A 40 7.07 -12.90 -28.40
CA ARG A 40 6.00 -13.71 -27.82
C ARG A 40 6.16 -15.20 -28.13
N TYR A 41 6.37 -15.56 -29.40
CA TYR A 41 6.52 -16.96 -29.80
C TYR A 41 7.84 -17.57 -29.33
N ALA A 42 8.93 -16.82 -29.32
CA ALA A 42 10.20 -17.26 -28.76
C ALA A 42 10.09 -17.52 -27.25
N ASN A 43 9.33 -16.70 -26.49
CA ASN A 43 9.02 -16.99 -25.08
C ASN A 43 8.10 -18.21 -24.90
N LYS A 44 7.25 -18.51 -25.88
CA LYS A 44 6.34 -19.66 -25.87
C LYS A 44 7.06 -20.97 -26.17
N PHE A 45 7.94 -21.00 -27.17
CA PHE A 45 8.67 -22.19 -27.60
C PHE A 45 9.92 -22.48 -26.76
N PHE A 46 10.58 -21.44 -26.26
CA PHE A 46 11.79 -21.56 -25.45
C PHE A 46 11.59 -20.91 -24.08
N PRO A 47 10.88 -21.58 -23.14
CA PRO A 47 10.57 -21.01 -21.83
C PRO A 47 11.82 -20.70 -20.98
N ASN A 48 12.91 -21.44 -21.20
CA ASN A 48 14.18 -21.31 -20.47
C ASN A 48 15.16 -20.30 -21.07
N ARG A 49 14.76 -19.54 -22.09
CA ARG A 49 15.62 -18.49 -22.65
C ARG A 49 15.92 -17.40 -21.62
N MET A 50 17.12 -16.82 -21.69
CA MET A 50 17.43 -15.63 -20.92
C MET A 50 16.50 -14.49 -21.36
N LYS A 51 15.63 -14.05 -20.44
CA LYS A 51 14.78 -12.88 -20.63
C LYS A 51 15.62 -11.64 -20.33
N ALA A 52 15.28 -10.52 -20.97
CA ALA A 52 15.85 -9.24 -20.58
C ALA A 52 15.68 -9.07 -19.07
N THR A 53 16.76 -8.66 -18.39
CA THR A 53 16.72 -8.48 -16.94
C THR A 53 15.59 -7.52 -16.59
N PRO A 54 14.81 -7.81 -15.53
CA PRO A 54 13.82 -6.87 -15.05
C PRO A 54 14.48 -5.50 -14.84
N GLY A 55 13.70 -4.43 -14.96
CA GLY A 55 14.18 -3.06 -14.85
C GLY A 55 14.87 -2.75 -13.50
N ARG A 56 15.11 -1.46 -13.25
CA ARG A 56 15.87 -0.98 -12.08
C ARG A 56 15.48 -1.72 -10.78
N ARG A 57 16.48 -2.30 -10.11
CA ARG A 57 16.31 -2.95 -8.81
C ARG A 57 15.78 -1.95 -7.78
N ALA A 58 14.93 -2.43 -6.87
CA ALA A 58 14.41 -1.60 -5.80
C ALA A 58 15.56 -1.11 -4.89
N THR A 59 15.54 0.19 -4.54
CA THR A 59 16.55 0.82 -3.66
C THR A 59 16.61 0.18 -2.27
N ILE A 60 15.50 -0.40 -1.81
CA ILE A 60 15.37 -1.00 -0.48
C ILE A 60 15.11 -2.49 -0.62
N GLY A 61 15.94 -3.30 0.04
CA GLY A 61 15.81 -4.76 0.09
C GLY A 61 14.61 -5.24 0.91
N GLU A 62 14.25 -6.51 0.75
CA GLU A 62 13.06 -7.08 1.42
C GLU A 62 13.22 -7.19 2.94
N THR A 63 14.45 -7.39 3.44
CA THR A 63 14.74 -7.43 4.87
C THR A 63 14.40 -6.11 5.55
N THR A 64 14.89 -4.99 5.00
CA THR A 64 14.61 -3.64 5.51
C THR A 64 13.11 -3.32 5.42
N LYS A 65 12.45 -3.71 4.33
CA LYS A 65 10.99 -3.56 4.21
C LYS A 65 10.24 -4.33 5.29
N SER A 66 10.63 -5.57 5.56
CA SER A 66 10.01 -6.41 6.58
C SER A 66 10.18 -5.83 7.98
N TYR A 67 11.36 -5.26 8.27
CA TYR A 67 11.58 -4.53 9.52
C TYR A 67 10.68 -3.29 9.63
N ILE A 68 10.66 -2.42 8.61
CA ILE A 68 9.80 -1.22 8.60
C ILE A 68 8.34 -1.59 8.79
N ARG A 69 7.88 -2.63 8.07
CA ARG A 69 6.52 -3.15 8.17
C ARG A 69 6.18 -3.51 9.62
N ARG A 70 7.04 -4.27 10.30
CA ARG A 70 6.87 -4.63 11.71
C ARG A 70 6.83 -3.41 12.62
N GLN A 71 7.71 -2.43 12.41
CA GLN A 71 7.77 -1.22 13.23
C GLN A 71 6.54 -0.31 13.06
N VAL A 72 6.00 -0.23 11.85
CA VAL A 72 4.75 0.50 11.58
C VAL A 72 3.58 -0.18 12.28
N ILE A 73 3.46 -1.52 12.17
CA ILE A 73 2.39 -2.30 12.81
C ILE A 73 2.47 -2.23 14.35
N LYS A 74 3.67 -2.18 14.92
CA LYS A 74 3.86 -2.00 16.37
C LYS A 74 3.52 -0.58 16.85
N GLY A 75 3.44 0.39 15.94
CA GLY A 75 3.19 1.80 16.29
C GLY A 75 4.44 2.59 16.68
N GLU A 76 5.64 2.03 16.49
CA GLU A 76 6.92 2.74 16.69
C GLU A 76 7.10 3.80 15.61
N PHE A 77 6.84 3.42 14.35
CA PHE A 77 6.88 4.35 13.21
C PHE A 77 5.51 4.97 12.93
N LYS A 78 5.11 5.90 13.80
CA LYS A 78 3.82 6.62 13.73
C LYS A 78 3.64 7.44 12.46
N THR A 79 4.73 7.95 11.87
CA THR A 79 4.69 8.84 10.70
C THR A 79 5.62 8.34 9.60
N ALA A 80 5.33 8.70 8.34
CA ALA A 80 6.27 8.45 7.24
C ALA A 80 7.59 9.20 7.43
N LYS A 81 7.59 10.31 8.16
CA LYS A 81 8.80 11.07 8.49
C LYS A 81 9.75 10.27 9.40
N ALA A 82 9.21 9.53 10.37
CA ALA A 82 10.01 8.63 11.21
C ALA A 82 10.69 7.53 10.37
N VAL A 83 9.96 6.92 9.43
CA VAL A 83 10.52 5.93 8.50
C VAL A 83 11.61 6.55 7.61
N HIS A 84 11.39 7.77 7.12
CA HIS A 84 12.36 8.50 6.32
C HIS A 84 13.65 8.81 7.08
N GLN A 85 13.53 9.31 8.32
CA GLN A 85 14.69 9.58 9.18
C GLN A 85 15.48 8.29 9.47
N TYR A 86 14.78 7.18 9.76
CA TYR A 86 15.41 5.89 9.97
C TYR A 86 16.17 5.40 8.73
N LEU A 87 15.56 5.48 7.55
CA LEU A 87 16.19 5.06 6.30
C LEU A 87 17.41 5.92 5.96
N ASN A 88 17.34 7.23 6.14
CA ASN A 88 18.49 8.11 5.91
C ASN A 88 19.61 7.85 6.94
N GLY A 89 19.27 7.56 8.19
CA GLY A 89 20.23 7.18 9.23
C GLY A 89 20.96 5.87 8.94
N LEU A 90 20.36 4.96 8.16
CA LEU A 90 21.01 3.76 7.64
C LEU A 90 21.84 3.99 6.37
N GLY A 91 21.93 5.23 5.87
CA GLY A 91 22.68 5.57 4.66
C GLY A 91 21.91 5.42 3.35
N TYR A 92 20.58 5.22 3.38
CA TYR A 92 19.79 5.21 2.14
C TYR A 92 19.54 6.65 1.65
N THR A 93 19.83 6.93 0.38
CA THR A 93 19.44 8.19 -0.27
C THR A 93 18.02 8.09 -0.81
N ILE A 94 17.02 8.24 0.07
CA ILE A 94 15.60 8.20 -0.30
C ILE A 94 14.88 9.50 0.05
N GLY A 95 14.15 10.05 -0.91
CA GLY A 95 13.28 11.20 -0.65
C GLY A 95 12.00 10.80 0.09
N TYR A 96 11.35 11.76 0.75
CA TYR A 96 10.09 11.54 1.47
C TYR A 96 8.99 10.90 0.59
N SER A 97 8.88 11.31 -0.67
CA SER A 97 7.94 10.74 -1.63
C SER A 97 8.23 9.25 -1.93
N GLY A 98 9.51 8.85 -1.91
CA GLY A 98 9.93 7.46 -2.04
C GLY A 98 9.48 6.61 -0.86
N VAL A 99 9.53 7.15 0.36
CA VAL A 99 9.03 6.48 1.57
C VAL A 99 7.52 6.29 1.53
N LEU A 100 6.77 7.28 1.03
CA LEU A 100 5.32 7.12 0.84
C LEU A 100 5.00 6.02 -0.18
N LYS A 101 5.73 5.96 -1.30
CA LYS A 101 5.59 4.89 -2.30
C LYS A 101 5.96 3.52 -1.70
N LEU A 102 7.01 3.47 -0.88
CA LEU A 102 7.43 2.26 -0.16
C LEU A 102 6.31 1.74 0.74
N LEU A 103 5.74 2.60 1.61
CA LEU A 103 4.64 2.23 2.49
C LEU A 103 3.41 1.75 1.70
N LYS A 104 3.06 2.46 0.61
CA LYS A 104 1.96 2.04 -0.29
C LYS A 104 2.21 0.68 -0.94
N SER A 105 3.45 0.41 -1.39
CA SER A 105 3.82 -0.90 -1.96
C SER A 105 3.72 -2.05 -0.95
N MET A 106 3.78 -1.74 0.35
CA MET A 106 3.55 -2.69 1.44
C MET A 106 2.07 -2.72 1.90
N ASN A 107 1.16 -2.19 1.09
CA ASN A 107 -0.28 -2.09 1.30
C ASN A 107 -0.70 -1.23 2.51
N PHE A 108 0.15 -0.29 2.96
CA PHE A 108 -0.26 0.67 3.98
C PHE A 108 -1.01 1.86 3.36
N ARG A 109 -2.09 2.25 4.02
CA ARG A 109 -2.91 3.41 3.69
C ARG A 109 -2.92 4.37 4.87
N ALA A 110 -2.81 5.66 4.58
CA ALA A 110 -2.99 6.69 5.59
C ALA A 110 -4.48 6.84 5.88
N LYS A 111 -4.88 6.76 7.14
CA LYS A 111 -6.23 7.02 7.62
C LYS A 111 -6.20 8.16 8.65
N ILE A 112 -7.30 8.89 8.76
CA ILE A 112 -7.45 9.99 9.72
C ILE A 112 -7.76 9.40 11.10
N LYS A 113 -7.04 9.85 12.12
CA LYS A 113 -7.32 9.52 13.51
C LYS A 113 -8.60 10.19 13.98
N ALA A 114 -9.50 9.41 14.56
CA ALA A 114 -10.64 9.97 15.27
C ALA A 114 -10.17 10.69 16.53
N LYS A 115 -10.56 11.96 16.71
CA LYS A 115 -10.28 12.72 17.94
C LYS A 115 -11.22 12.21 19.04
N LYS A 116 -10.75 11.29 19.87
CA LYS A 116 -11.51 10.75 21.00
C LYS A 116 -10.70 10.85 22.29
N PRO A 117 -11.33 11.19 23.42
CA PRO A 117 -10.65 11.12 24.71
C PRO A 117 -10.31 9.67 25.04
N LEU A 118 -9.15 9.46 25.64
CA LEU A 118 -8.77 8.14 26.13
C LEU A 118 -9.61 7.79 27.36
N LEU A 119 -10.48 6.79 27.24
CA LEU A 119 -11.30 6.33 28.36
C LEU A 119 -10.57 5.23 29.13
N SER A 120 -10.23 5.50 30.38
CA SER A 120 -9.75 4.49 31.33
C SER A 120 -10.88 3.48 31.63
N LYS A 121 -10.53 2.34 32.22
CA LYS A 121 -11.52 1.33 32.67
C LYS A 121 -12.56 1.96 33.59
N GLN A 122 -12.09 2.75 34.57
CA GLN A 122 -12.94 3.47 35.51
C GLN A 122 -13.88 4.48 34.82
N HIS A 123 -13.40 5.22 33.81
CA HIS A 123 -14.25 6.13 33.04
C HIS A 123 -15.38 5.36 32.33
N LYS A 124 -15.09 4.18 31.78
CA LYS A 124 -16.09 3.35 31.10
C LYS A 124 -17.14 2.82 32.08
N GLU A 125 -16.70 2.31 33.23
CA GLU A 125 -17.60 1.81 34.28
C GLU A 125 -18.53 2.90 34.80
N ARG A 126 -17.98 4.08 35.12
CA ARG A 126 -18.80 5.24 35.56
C ARG A 126 -19.81 5.69 34.51
N ARG A 127 -19.38 5.77 33.24
CA ARG A 127 -20.28 6.15 32.14
C ARG A 127 -21.39 5.13 31.95
N LEU A 128 -21.08 3.84 32.04
CA LEU A 128 -22.06 2.77 31.94
C LEU A 128 -23.05 2.80 33.10
N ALA A 129 -22.56 2.95 34.33
CA ALA A 129 -23.40 3.05 35.52
C ALA A 129 -24.35 4.25 35.44
N TRP A 130 -23.83 5.41 35.01
CA TRP A 130 -24.65 6.59 34.80
C TRP A 130 -25.73 6.35 33.73
N ALA A 131 -25.35 5.79 32.58
CA ALA A 131 -26.30 5.49 31.51
C ALA A 131 -27.38 4.48 31.94
N MET A 132 -27.02 3.47 32.73
CA MET A 132 -27.98 2.49 33.26
C MET A 132 -28.93 3.13 34.28
N ALA A 133 -28.42 3.97 35.19
CA ALA A 133 -29.24 4.66 36.19
C ALA A 133 -30.28 5.62 35.57
N HIS A 134 -30.02 6.11 34.36
CA HIS A 134 -30.88 7.07 33.66
C HIS A 134 -31.56 6.44 32.42
N LYS A 135 -31.48 5.11 32.26
CA LYS A 135 -31.98 4.40 31.08
C LYS A 135 -33.50 4.54 30.91
N ASP A 136 -34.21 4.48 32.02
CA ASP A 136 -35.68 4.49 32.06
C ASP A 136 -36.24 5.88 32.41
N TRP A 137 -35.42 6.93 32.34
CA TRP A 137 -35.85 8.31 32.57
C TRP A 137 -36.87 8.77 31.52
N THR A 138 -37.94 9.38 32.00
CA THR A 138 -38.99 9.94 31.15
C THR A 138 -38.59 11.30 30.59
N THR A 139 -39.33 11.79 29.59
CA THR A 139 -39.10 13.12 29.02
C THR A 139 -39.17 14.23 30.08
N ASP A 140 -40.04 14.10 31.08
CA ASP A 140 -40.17 15.07 32.16
C ASP A 140 -38.99 15.05 33.14
N ASP A 141 -38.33 13.90 33.32
CA ASP A 141 -37.11 13.81 34.12
C ASP A 141 -35.95 14.52 33.40
N TRP A 142 -35.80 14.32 32.09
CA TRP A 142 -34.79 15.01 31.29
C TRP A 142 -34.99 16.53 31.26
N ARG A 143 -36.24 17.01 31.26
CA ARG A 143 -36.55 18.46 31.30
C ARG A 143 -36.04 19.15 32.56
N ARG A 144 -35.87 18.42 33.66
CA ARG A 144 -35.32 18.96 34.92
C ARG A 144 -33.80 19.07 34.90
N MET A 145 -33.13 18.47 33.92
CA MET A 145 -31.68 18.43 33.87
C MET A 145 -31.14 19.55 32.97
N VAL A 146 -30.20 20.32 33.50
CA VAL A 146 -29.47 21.35 32.77
C VAL A 146 -28.04 20.87 32.55
N PHE A 147 -27.60 20.85 31.29
CA PHE A 147 -26.22 20.56 30.94
C PHE A 147 -25.50 21.86 30.61
N SER A 148 -24.31 22.03 31.20
CA SER A 148 -23.34 23.03 30.78
C SER A 148 -22.06 22.32 30.37
N ASP A 149 -21.40 22.84 29.33
CA ASP A 149 -20.07 22.39 28.90
C ASP A 149 -19.33 23.60 28.32
N GLU A 150 -18.00 23.53 28.34
CA GLU A 150 -17.14 24.54 27.75
C GLU A 150 -16.61 24.05 26.41
N THR A 151 -16.64 24.90 25.39
CA THR A 151 -16.08 24.58 24.08
C THR A 151 -14.93 25.51 23.73
N LYS A 152 -13.88 24.94 23.15
CA LYS A 152 -12.73 25.69 22.66
C LYS A 152 -13.05 26.33 21.31
N VAL A 153 -13.00 27.66 21.22
CA VAL A 153 -13.10 28.41 19.95
C VAL A 153 -11.71 28.82 19.50
N ASN A 154 -11.25 28.30 18.36
CA ASN A 154 -9.95 28.65 17.79
C ASN A 154 -10.07 29.93 16.94
N VAL A 155 -9.30 30.96 17.25
CA VAL A 155 -9.27 32.23 16.49
C VAL A 155 -8.48 32.09 15.17
N PHE A 156 -7.43 31.27 15.16
CA PHE A 156 -6.59 31.04 13.99
C PHE A 156 -6.36 29.55 13.75
N GLY A 157 -6.79 29.07 12.58
CA GLY A 157 -6.57 27.70 12.13
C GLY A 157 -7.36 26.64 12.91
N SER A 158 -7.30 25.41 12.42
CA SER A 158 -7.84 24.24 13.13
C SER A 158 -6.72 23.48 13.84
N ASP A 159 -7.04 22.69 14.87
CA ASP A 159 -6.07 21.81 15.53
C ASP A 159 -5.52 20.69 14.61
N GLY A 160 -5.93 20.67 13.33
CA GLY A 160 -5.46 19.75 12.31
C GLY A 160 -5.98 18.32 12.47
N CYS A 161 -5.66 17.49 11.48
CA CYS A 161 -5.90 16.06 11.49
C CYS A 161 -4.60 15.31 11.77
N LYS A 162 -4.66 14.31 12.64
CA LYS A 162 -3.57 13.33 12.79
C LYS A 162 -3.87 12.13 11.90
N TYR A 163 -2.83 11.52 11.36
CA TYR A 163 -2.94 10.34 10.51
C TYR A 163 -2.27 9.15 11.18
N TYR A 164 -2.70 7.96 10.79
CA TYR A 164 -2.03 6.69 11.08
C TYR A 164 -1.96 5.83 9.83
N TRP A 165 -1.04 4.87 9.84
CA TRP A 165 -0.90 3.89 8.77
C TRP A 165 -1.65 2.61 9.16
N SER A 166 -2.46 2.09 8.26
CA SER A 166 -3.15 0.81 8.44
C SER A 166 -3.27 0.06 7.12
N ARG A 167 -3.50 -1.24 7.20
CA ARG A 167 -3.90 -2.06 6.05
C ARG A 167 -5.42 -2.18 5.99
N PRO A 168 -5.99 -2.61 4.86
CA PRO A 168 -7.43 -2.82 4.73
C PRO A 168 -8.02 -3.73 5.81
N ASP A 169 -7.28 -4.78 6.17
CA ASP A 169 -7.75 -5.85 7.07
C ASP A 169 -7.21 -5.75 8.51
N ASP A 170 -6.48 -4.68 8.84
CA ASP A 170 -5.93 -4.50 10.18
C ASP A 170 -7.02 -4.08 11.17
N ALA A 171 -7.12 -4.80 12.29
CA ALA A 171 -7.93 -4.37 13.43
C ALA A 171 -7.44 -3.02 13.97
N LEU A 172 -8.36 -2.19 14.47
CA LEU A 172 -8.02 -0.89 15.03
C LEU A 172 -7.20 -1.09 16.32
N GLN A 173 -5.93 -0.70 16.28
CA GLN A 173 -5.02 -0.77 17.42
C GLN A 173 -5.05 0.52 18.25
N PRO A 174 -4.64 0.50 19.53
CA PRO A 174 -4.63 1.70 20.37
C PRO A 174 -3.75 2.84 19.85
N HIS A 175 -2.73 2.52 19.05
CA HIS A 175 -1.82 3.50 18.46
C HIS A 175 -2.30 4.06 17.11
N HIS A 176 -3.42 3.56 16.58
CA HIS A 176 -4.11 4.13 15.42
C HIS A 176 -4.81 5.45 15.77
#